data_AF-X0W1E9-F1
#
_entry.id   AF-X0W1E9-F1
#
_cell.length_a   1.000
_cell.length_b   1.000
_cell.length_c   1.000
_cell.angle_alpha   90.00
_cell.angle_beta   90.00
_cell.angle_gamma   90.00
#
_symmetry.space_group_name_H-M   'P 1'
#
loop_
_entity.id
_entity.type
_entity.pdbx_description
1 polymer ?
#
loop_
_entity_poly.entity_id
_entity_poly.type
_entity_poly.pdbx_seq_one_letter_code
_entity_poly.pdbx_strand_id
1 'polypeptide(L)'
;MVLVLIDADKDPPCILGPELLASAREVDVRADVSCVLANIEYETWFVAAAKSLHELLKLPPDTQIPEDPETRRLGKAWINDHFRGTKYSETIDQPRMTALMDLSRCRARSPSFDKLCRELEKRIGPTDV
;
A
#
# COMPACT_ATOMS: atom_id res chain seq x y z
N MET A 1 -12.72 1.46 15.97
CA MET A 1 -12.32 1.58 14.56
C MET A 1 -12.23 0.21 13.93
N VAL A 2 -12.79 0.07 12.73
CA VAL A 2 -12.55 -1.05 11.82
C VAL A 2 -11.89 -0.47 10.57
N LEU A 3 -10.69 -0.93 10.25
CA LEU A 3 -10.03 -0.62 8.99
C LEU A 3 -10.21 -1.81 8.04
N VAL A 4 -10.88 -1.57 6.92
CA VAL A 4 -10.96 -2.50 5.80
C VAL A 4 -9.87 -2.10 4.81
N LEU A 5 -8.79 -2.87 4.78
CA LEU A 5 -7.73 -2.75 3.79
C LEU A 5 -7.89 -3.85 2.74
N ILE A 6 -8.03 -3.46 1.48
CA ILE A 6 -8.14 -4.38 0.35
C ILE A 6 -6.93 -4.20 -0.56
N ASP A 7 -6.32 -5.32 -0.92
CA ASP A 7 -5.43 -5.41 -2.06
C ASP A 7 -6.27 -5.35 -3.34
N ALA A 8 -6.27 -4.20 -4.02
CA ALA A 8 -7.10 -4.00 -5.20
C ALA A 8 -6.28 -4.31 -6.44
N ASP A 9 -6.85 -5.02 -7.41
CA ASP A 9 -6.20 -5.27 -8.71
C ASP A 9 -6.75 -4.31 -9.79
N LYS A 10 -7.89 -4.69 -10.37
CA LYS A 10 -8.58 -3.90 -11.41
C LYS A 10 -9.75 -3.08 -10.87
N ASP A 11 -10.04 -3.20 -9.57
CA ASP A 11 -11.17 -2.56 -8.93
C ASP A 11 -10.91 -1.07 -8.71
N PRO A 12 -11.73 -0.17 -9.27
CA PRO A 12 -11.52 1.27 -9.10
C PRO A 12 -11.69 1.68 -7.63
N PRO A 13 -10.66 2.25 -6.97
CA PRO A 13 -10.76 2.63 -5.56
C PRO A 13 -11.85 3.66 -5.25
N CYS A 14 -12.19 4.49 -6.25
CA CYS A 14 -13.24 5.49 -6.18
C CYS A 14 -14.67 4.92 -6.27
N ILE A 15 -14.83 3.66 -6.67
CA ILE A 15 -16.13 2.97 -6.73
C ILE A 15 -16.24 1.99 -5.56
N LEU A 16 -15.30 1.03 -5.48
CA LEU A 16 -15.37 -0.04 -4.49
C LEU A 16 -15.20 0.48 -3.05
N GLY A 17 -14.38 1.52 -2.84
CA GLY A 17 -14.20 2.13 -1.52
C GLY A 17 -15.49 2.70 -0.92
N PRO A 18 -16.20 3.61 -1.62
CA PRO A 18 -17.50 4.11 -1.18
C PRO A 18 -18.57 3.03 -1.01
N GLU A 19 -18.63 2.04 -1.91
CA GLU A 19 -19.59 0.93 -1.81
C GLU A 19 -19.38 0.10 -0.54
N LEU A 20 -18.13 -0.28 -0.22
CA LEU A 20 -17.82 -1.01 1.01
C LEU A 20 -18.14 -0.21 2.26
N LEU A 21 -17.88 1.10 2.23
CA LEU A 21 -18.21 1.98 3.35
C LEU A 21 -19.73 2.11 3.53
N ALA A 22 -20.51 2.16 2.44
CA ALA A 22 -21.96 2.16 2.49
C ALA A 22 -22.48 0.85 3.09
N SER A 23 -22.03 -0.30 2.58
CA SER A 23 -22.39 -1.62 3.10
C SER A 23 -22.06 -1.78 4.58
N ALA A 24 -20.91 -1.28 5.03
CA ALA A 24 -20.54 -1.34 6.44
C ALA A 24 -21.47 -0.50 7.34
N ARG A 25 -21.92 0.66 6.85
CA ARG A 25 -22.86 1.54 7.55
C ARG A 25 -24.28 0.99 7.60
N GLU A 26 -24.67 0.15 6.63
CA GLU A 26 -25.95 -0.57 6.67
C GLU A 26 -25.99 -1.61 7.80
N VAL A 27 -24.84 -2.22 8.12
CA VAL A 27 -24.71 -3.18 9.23
C VAL A 27 -24.74 -2.47 10.58
N ASP A 28 -23.95 -1.40 10.73
CA ASP A 28 -23.95 -0.57 11.94
C ASP A 28 -23.55 0.89 11.61
N VAL A 29 -24.52 1.80 11.67
CA VAL A 29 -24.33 3.23 11.43
C VAL A 29 -23.38 3.89 12.44
N ARG A 30 -23.19 3.28 13.62
CA ARG A 30 -22.32 3.79 14.68
C ARG A 30 -20.89 3.27 14.57
N ALA A 31 -20.66 2.24 13.75
CA ALA A 31 -19.33 1.69 13.57
C ALA A 31 -18.44 2.71 12.86
N ASP A 32 -17.32 3.06 13.50
CA ASP A 32 -16.26 3.81 12.86
C ASP A 32 -15.50 2.88 11.90
N VAL A 33 -15.83 2.96 10.62
CA VAL A 33 -15.27 2.16 9.54
C VAL A 33 -14.50 3.06 8.57
N SER A 34 -13.31 2.62 8.16
CA SER A 34 -12.57 3.20 7.04
C SER A 34 -12.26 2.13 6.00
N CYS A 35 -12.46 2.44 4.73
CA CYS A 35 -12.15 1.57 3.61
C CYS A 35 -11.01 2.15 2.78
N VAL A 36 -9.90 1.42 2.74
CA VAL A 36 -8.70 1.77 1.98
C VAL A 36 -8.37 0.64 1.03
N LEU A 37 -8.09 1.00 -0.21
CA LEU A 37 -7.73 0.07 -1.27
C LEU A 37 -6.29 0.39 -1.64
N ALA A 38 -5.38 -0.58 -1.53
CA ALA A 38 -4.06 -0.49 -2.11
C ALA A 38 -4.24 -0.48 -3.63
N ASN A 39 -4.12 0.70 -4.25
CA ASN A 39 -4.47 0.90 -5.64
C ASN A 39 -3.43 0.23 -6.54
N ILE A 40 -3.90 -0.45 -7.57
CA ILE A 40 -3.15 -1.34 -8.47
C ILE A 40 -2.86 -2.70 -7.87
N GLU A 41 -2.04 -2.78 -6.82
CA GLU A 41 -1.74 -3.97 -6.01
C GLU A 41 -1.09 -3.51 -4.68
N TYR A 42 -1.06 -4.33 -3.64
CA TYR A 42 -0.31 -4.07 -2.41
C TYR A 42 1.19 -3.89 -2.71
N GLU A 43 1.72 -4.64 -3.67
CA GLU A 43 3.10 -4.53 -4.14
C GLU A 43 3.46 -3.14 -4.66
N THR A 44 2.49 -2.36 -5.13
CA THR A 44 2.71 -0.97 -5.56
C THR A 44 3.27 -0.11 -4.43
N TRP A 45 2.90 -0.40 -3.17
CA TRP A 45 3.47 0.27 -2.00
C TRP A 45 4.94 -0.09 -1.79
N PHE A 46 5.34 -1.32 -2.10
CA PHE A 46 6.75 -1.70 -2.09
C PHE A 46 7.54 -1.01 -3.19
N VAL A 47 6.96 -0.84 -4.39
CA VAL A 47 7.61 -0.05 -5.45
C VAL A 47 7.82 1.40 -5.00
N ALA A 48 6.81 1.99 -4.36
CA ALA A 48 6.89 3.33 -3.77
C ALA A 48 8.01 3.42 -2.70
N ALA A 49 8.21 2.37 -1.90
CA ALA A 49 9.26 2.30 -0.89
C ALA A 49 10.60 1.71 -1.37
N ALA A 50 10.73 1.30 -2.64
CA ALA A 50 11.75 0.36 -3.08
C ALA A 50 13.20 0.69 -2.68
N LYS A 51 13.57 1.97 -2.59
CA LYS A 51 14.92 2.37 -2.14
C LYS A 51 15.28 1.87 -0.73
N SER A 52 14.31 1.74 0.18
CA SER A 52 14.57 1.20 1.52
C SER A 52 14.68 -0.33 1.52
N LEU A 53 14.14 -0.99 0.49
CA LEU A 53 14.09 -2.45 0.36
C LEU A 53 15.29 -3.03 -0.39
N HIS A 54 16.42 -2.31 -0.42
CA HIS A 54 17.63 -2.71 -1.15
C HIS A 54 18.21 -4.05 -0.71
N GLU A 55 17.91 -4.55 0.48
CA GLU A 55 18.30 -5.90 0.95
C GLU A 55 17.49 -7.02 0.28
N LEU A 56 16.29 -6.71 -0.20
CA LEU A 56 15.35 -7.65 -0.82
C LEU A 56 15.21 -7.43 -2.34
N LEU A 57 15.48 -6.21 -2.79
CA LEU A 57 15.41 -5.79 -4.18
C LEU A 57 16.80 -5.53 -4.75
N LYS A 58 17.04 -6.03 -5.96
CA LYS A 58 18.24 -5.81 -6.76
C LYS A 58 18.05 -4.50 -7.52
N LEU A 59 18.51 -3.42 -6.91
CA LEU A 59 18.45 -2.06 -7.46
C LEU A 59 19.87 -1.58 -7.79
N PRO A 60 20.37 -1.83 -9.01
CA PRO A 60 21.59 -1.20 -9.51
C PRO A 60 21.63 0.32 -9.25
N PRO A 61 22.82 0.93 -9.15
CA PRO A 61 22.96 2.37 -8.94
C PRO A 61 22.17 3.24 -9.94
N ASP A 62 22.06 2.77 -11.18
CA ASP A 62 21.36 3.46 -12.27
C ASP A 62 19.86 3.11 -12.37
N THR A 63 19.33 2.30 -11.45
CA THR A 63 17.92 1.92 -11.47
C THR A 63 17.03 3.12 -11.17
N GLN A 64 16.36 3.61 -12.20
CA GLN A 64 15.32 4.61 -12.07
C GLN A 64 14.03 3.96 -11.58
N ILE A 65 13.71 4.16 -10.30
CA ILE A 65 12.41 3.77 -9.75
C ILE A 65 11.41 4.89 -10.09
N PRO A 66 10.35 4.62 -10.87
CA PRO A 66 9.39 5.66 -11.28
C PRO A 66 8.77 6.38 -10.08
N GLU A 67 8.66 7.71 -10.15
CA GLU A 67 8.16 8.52 -9.03
C GLU A 67 6.68 8.30 -8.73
N ASP A 68 5.93 7.79 -9.71
CA ASP A 68 4.49 7.58 -9.74
C ASP A 68 4.07 6.09 -9.96
N PRO A 69 4.39 5.16 -9.03
CA PRO A 69 4.15 3.73 -9.22
C PRO A 69 2.70 3.36 -9.55
N GLU A 70 1.71 3.99 -8.92
CA GLU A 70 0.29 3.73 -9.16
C GLU A 70 -0.14 4.13 -10.58
N THR A 71 0.24 5.33 -11.05
CA THR A 71 -0.07 5.80 -12.42
C THR A 71 0.60 4.91 -13.46
N ARG A 72 1.81 4.43 -13.17
CA ARG A 72 2.58 3.52 -14.01
C ARG A 72 2.13 2.06 -13.89
N ARG A 73 1.15 1.77 -13.03
CA ARG A 73 0.63 0.43 -12.72
C ARG A 73 1.74 -0.57 -12.36
N LEU A 74 2.72 -0.12 -11.57
CA LEU A 74 3.80 -0.98 -11.11
C LEU A 74 3.33 -1.74 -9.87
N GLY A 75 3.44 -3.05 -9.90
CA GLY A 75 3.15 -3.90 -8.75
C GLY A 75 4.03 -5.15 -8.76
N LYS A 76 3.42 -6.31 -8.58
CA LYS A 76 4.03 -7.63 -8.48
C LYS A 76 4.94 -7.97 -9.65
N ALA A 77 4.59 -7.58 -10.87
CA ALA A 77 5.49 -7.80 -12.02
C ALA A 77 6.83 -7.08 -11.82
N TRP A 78 6.80 -5.80 -11.43
CA TRP A 78 7.99 -5.01 -11.14
C TRP A 78 8.78 -5.58 -9.96
N ILE A 79 8.09 -6.03 -8.90
CA ILE A 79 8.74 -6.67 -7.75
C ILE A 79 9.45 -7.96 -8.16
N ASN A 80 8.84 -8.81 -8.98
CA ASN A 80 9.48 -10.04 -9.47
C ASN A 80 10.75 -9.73 -10.27
N ASP A 81 10.71 -8.74 -11.17
CA ASP A 81 11.86 -8.37 -12.00
C ASP A 81 13.04 -7.85 -11.18
N HIS A 82 12.76 -7.25 -10.02
CA HIS A 82 13.77 -6.66 -9.14
C HIS A 82 14.04 -7.50 -7.90
N PHE A 83 13.43 -8.67 -7.73
CA PHE A 83 13.60 -9.46 -6.51
C PHE A 83 15.01 -10.09 -6.47
N ARG A 84 15.67 -10.07 -5.31
CA ARG A 84 17.00 -10.69 -5.14
C ARG A 84 16.94 -12.21 -5.03
N GLY A 85 15.84 -12.75 -4.51
CA GLY A 85 15.63 -14.19 -4.38
C GLY A 85 15.27 -14.84 -5.71
N THR A 86 15.05 -16.16 -5.69
CA THR A 86 14.67 -16.92 -6.91
C THR A 86 13.30 -16.48 -7.45
N LYS A 87 12.35 -16.23 -6.56
CA LYS A 87 10.99 -15.80 -6.89
C LYS A 87 10.38 -15.09 -5.69
N TYR A 88 9.64 -14.02 -5.96
CA TYR A 88 8.84 -13.36 -4.94
C TYR A 88 7.62 -14.21 -4.57
N SER A 89 7.39 -14.38 -3.26
CA SER A 89 6.24 -15.08 -2.69
C SER A 89 5.52 -14.18 -1.71
N GLU A 90 4.26 -13.86 -1.98
CA GLU A 90 3.47 -12.94 -1.16
C GLU A 90 3.43 -13.37 0.32
N THR A 91 3.13 -14.64 0.57
CA THR A 91 2.98 -15.18 1.93
C THR A 91 4.28 -15.24 2.73
N ILE A 92 5.43 -15.26 2.05
CA ILE A 92 6.76 -15.37 2.69
C ILE A 92 7.42 -13.99 2.79
N ASP A 93 7.36 -13.20 1.71
CA ASP A 93 8.16 -12.01 1.55
C ASP A 93 7.41 -10.74 1.95
N GLN A 94 6.07 -10.65 1.78
CA GLN A 94 5.32 -9.44 2.15
C GLN A 94 5.54 -9.03 3.61
N PRO A 95 5.48 -9.93 4.61
CA PRO A 95 5.69 -9.52 6.01
C PRO A 95 7.06 -8.88 6.24
N ARG A 96 8.11 -9.43 5.60
CA ARG A 96 9.47 -8.89 5.72
C ARG A 96 9.63 -7.58 4.97
N MET A 97 9.04 -7.45 3.77
CA MET A 97 9.06 -6.21 3.00
C MET A 97 8.30 -5.09 3.73
N THR A 98 7.12 -5.39 4.27
CA THR A 98 6.33 -4.44 5.07
C THR A 98 7.06 -4.01 6.35
N ALA A 99 7.83 -4.90 6.99
CA ALA A 99 8.62 -4.54 8.16
C ALA A 99 9.81 -3.61 7.84
N LEU A 100 10.35 -3.66 6.61
CA LEU A 100 11.54 -2.92 6.20
C LEU A 100 11.24 -1.68 5.33
N MET A 101 10.02 -1.55 4.83
CA MET A 101 9.67 -0.43 3.96
C MET A 101 9.68 0.90 4.72
N ASP A 102 10.25 1.93 4.08
CA ASP A 102 10.19 3.30 4.59
C ASP A 102 8.79 3.86 4.34
N LEU A 103 8.00 3.97 5.41
CA LEU A 103 6.61 4.41 5.37
C LEU A 103 6.49 5.88 4.95
N SER A 104 7.43 6.74 5.34
CA SER A 104 7.44 8.16 4.95
C SER A 104 7.66 8.30 3.45
N ARG A 105 8.61 7.55 2.89
CA ARG A 105 8.85 7.48 1.45
C ARG A 105 7.65 6.89 0.70
N CYS A 106 7.05 5.82 1.23
CA CYS A 106 5.87 5.20 0.63
C CYS A 106 4.72 6.22 0.54
N ARG A 107 4.42 6.90 1.65
CA ARG A 107 3.38 7.94 1.72
C ARG A 107 3.61 9.06 0.70
N ALA A 108 4.85 9.53 0.55
CA ALA A 108 5.16 10.60 -0.39
C ALA A 108 4.96 10.21 -1.87
N ARG A 109 4.88 8.92 -2.19
CA ARG A 109 4.91 8.40 -3.57
C ARG A 109 3.70 7.54 -3.95
N SER A 110 2.85 7.17 -2.99
CA SER A 110 1.65 6.36 -3.22
C SER A 110 0.42 7.07 -2.64
N PRO A 111 -0.46 7.63 -3.50
CA PRO A 111 -1.72 8.23 -3.07
C PRO A 111 -2.62 7.29 -2.24
N SER A 112 -2.65 5.99 -2.57
CA SER A 112 -3.43 5.01 -1.82
C SER A 112 -2.84 4.72 -0.43
N PHE A 113 -1.51 4.69 -0.30
CA PHE A 113 -0.86 4.61 1.02
C PHE A 113 -1.04 5.90 1.83
N ASP A 114 -0.97 7.08 1.20
CA ASP A 114 -1.28 8.34 1.90
C ASP A 114 -2.73 8.38 2.40
N LYS A 115 -3.69 7.81 1.64
CA LYS A 115 -5.05 7.61 2.15
C LYS A 115 -5.06 6.73 3.40
N LEU A 116 -4.32 5.61 3.42
CA LEU A 116 -4.18 4.77 4.63
C LEU A 116 -3.69 5.61 5.81
N CYS A 117 -2.59 6.34 5.65
CA CYS A 117 -2.01 7.16 6.72
C CYS A 117 -3.01 8.19 7.24
N ARG A 118 -3.67 8.97 6.35
CA ARG A 118 -4.66 9.97 6.76
C ARG A 118 -5.85 9.37 7.49
N GLU A 119 -6.30 8.18 7.10
CA GLU A 119 -7.42 7.51 7.76
C GLU A 119 -7.06 6.99 9.15
N LEU A 120 -5.82 6.53 9.35
CA LEU A 120 -5.29 6.16 10.66
C LEU A 120 -5.06 7.40 11.55
N GLU A 121 -4.44 8.45 11.02
CA GLU A 121 -4.17 9.71 11.73
C GLU A 121 -5.44 10.41 12.23
N LYS A 122 -6.56 10.31 11.50
CA LYS A 122 -7.85 10.86 11.97
C LYS A 122 -8.40 10.15 13.20
N ARG A 123 -7.91 8.95 13.52
CA ARG A 123 -8.50 8.01 14.49
C ARG A 123 -7.60 7.67 15.65
N ILE A 124 -6.29 7.74 15.42
CA ILE A 124 -5.31 7.86 16.49
C ILE A 124 -5.45 9.32 16.94
N GLY A 125 -5.96 9.55 18.15
CA GLY A 125 -6.09 10.91 18.71
C GLY A 125 -4.75 11.66 18.70
N PRO A 126 -4.71 12.95 19.07
CA PRO A 126 -3.45 13.68 19.17
C PRO A 126 -2.47 12.84 20.00
N THR A 127 -1.32 12.51 19.41
CA THR A 127 -0.23 11.90 20.15
C THR A 127 0.18 12.92 21.20
N ASP A 128 -0.05 12.63 22.48
CA ASP A 128 0.55 13.38 23.58
C ASP A 128 2.07 13.27 23.41
N VAL A 129 2.70 14.31 22.86
CA VAL A 129 4.16 14.49 22.79
C VAL A 129 4.50 15.76 23.54
#